data_AF-A0AAN7TAS0-F1
#
_entry.id   AF-A0AAN7TAS0-F1
#
_cell.length_a   1.000
_cell.length_b   1.000
_cell.length_c   1.000
_cell.angle_alpha   90.00
_cell.angle_beta   90.00
_cell.angle_gamma   90.00
#
_symmetry.space_group_name_H-M   'P 1'
#
loop_
_entity.id
_entity.type
_entity.pdbx_description
1 polymer ?
#
loop_
_entity_poly.entity_id
_entity_poly.type
_entity_poly.pdbx_seq_one_letter_code
_entity_poly.pdbx_strand_id
1 'polypeptide(L)'
;MKPLESQDSGMTVKRMQVLYKELTPDPYALPVFCVGNAAYKKHQAGFQTDDSEAPNLSVEATNIPALRHHSWLAPTEAKVNETKHMVSIQLPALIVCFEMYVNRTHMGRKGEIRKTVMEPQSSCSKFVDDLGEALDARAEKTILEAFPQ
;
A
#
# COMPACT_ATOMS: atom_id res chain seq x y z
N MET A 1 16.01 8.80 -43.76
CA MET A 1 15.57 9.79 -42.76
C MET A 1 15.50 9.11 -41.40
N LYS A 2 16.32 9.52 -40.42
CA LYS A 2 16.22 9.03 -39.04
C LYS A 2 15.10 9.79 -38.32
N PRO A 3 14.25 9.15 -37.50
CA PRO A 3 13.14 9.83 -36.85
C PRO A 3 13.68 10.69 -35.68
N LEU A 4 13.44 12.01 -35.77
CA LEU A 4 13.90 13.04 -34.81
C LEU A 4 13.11 13.03 -33.48
N GLU A 5 12.01 12.31 -33.37
CA GLU A 5 11.10 12.40 -32.20
C GLU A 5 11.62 11.69 -30.94
N SER A 6 12.58 10.77 -31.07
CA SER A 6 13.08 10.00 -29.92
C SER A 6 14.08 10.74 -29.01
N GLN A 7 14.70 11.83 -29.49
CA GLN A 7 15.72 12.56 -28.73
C GLN A 7 15.12 13.55 -27.71
N ASP A 8 13.93 14.09 -27.96
CA ASP A 8 13.33 15.17 -27.15
C ASP A 8 12.69 14.65 -25.86
N SER A 9 12.04 13.47 -25.92
CA SER A 9 11.46 12.83 -24.73
C SER A 9 12.53 12.43 -23.70
N GLY A 10 13.70 11.97 -24.14
CA GLY A 10 14.80 11.59 -23.24
C GLY A 10 15.40 12.78 -22.48
N MET A 11 15.38 13.99 -23.07
CA MET A 11 15.83 15.21 -22.41
C MET A 11 14.81 15.68 -21.37
N THR A 12 13.51 15.54 -21.65
CA THR A 12 12.42 15.92 -20.75
C THR A 12 12.37 15.02 -19.51
N VAL A 13 12.50 13.71 -19.67
CA VAL A 13 12.55 12.74 -18.54
C VAL A 13 13.66 13.08 -17.55
N LYS A 14 14.87 13.35 -18.06
CA LYS A 14 16.02 13.70 -17.22
C LYS A 14 15.79 15.00 -16.45
N ARG A 15 15.19 16.01 -17.09
CA ARG A 15 14.84 17.28 -16.42
C ARG A 15 13.85 17.07 -15.28
N MET A 16 12.82 16.25 -15.49
CA MET A 16 11.83 15.93 -14.45
C MET A 16 12.48 15.18 -13.26
N GLN A 17 13.37 14.24 -13.53
CA GLN A 17 14.07 13.49 -12.49
C GLN A 17 15.03 14.36 -11.67
N VAL A 18 15.74 15.29 -12.32
CA VAL A 18 16.61 16.26 -11.64
C VAL A 18 15.78 17.20 -10.77
N LEU A 19 14.73 17.79 -11.31
CA LEU A 19 13.84 18.69 -10.56
C LEU A 19 13.20 17.99 -9.36
N TYR A 20 12.77 16.73 -9.52
CA TYR A 20 12.23 15.94 -8.43
C TYR A 20 13.24 15.78 -7.30
N LYS A 21 14.47 15.36 -7.63
CA LYS A 21 15.56 15.19 -6.65
C LYS A 21 15.92 16.48 -5.90
N GLU A 22 15.78 17.64 -6.54
CA GLU A 22 16.03 18.94 -5.90
C GLU A 22 14.90 19.33 -4.94
N LEU A 23 13.65 18.97 -5.26
CA LEU A 23 12.47 19.36 -4.50
C LEU A 23 12.10 18.36 -3.39
N THR A 24 12.50 17.09 -3.51
CA THR A 24 12.14 16.04 -2.56
C THR A 24 13.38 15.38 -1.95
N PRO A 25 13.38 15.10 -0.64
CA PRO A 25 14.41 14.29 0.01
C PRO A 25 14.16 12.78 -0.20
N ASP A 26 13.58 12.39 -1.33
CA ASP A 26 13.32 10.98 -1.62
C ASP A 26 14.64 10.28 -2.02
N PRO A 27 15.05 9.20 -1.34
CA PRO A 27 16.21 8.42 -1.75
C PRO A 27 16.03 7.70 -3.10
N TYR A 28 14.81 7.55 -3.60
CA TYR A 28 14.50 6.88 -4.86
C TYR A 28 14.29 7.87 -6.01
N ALA A 29 14.75 7.49 -7.20
CA ALA A 29 14.56 8.29 -8.41
C ALA A 29 13.11 8.21 -8.90
N LEU A 30 12.56 9.34 -9.36
CA LEU A 30 11.22 9.40 -9.94
C LEU A 30 11.11 8.48 -11.18
N PRO A 31 10.23 7.48 -11.17
CA PRO A 31 9.93 6.70 -12.37
C PRO A 31 9.09 7.54 -13.34
N VAL A 32 9.59 7.72 -14.57
CA VAL A 32 8.90 8.49 -15.63
C VAL A 32 8.70 7.59 -16.85
N PHE A 33 7.47 7.53 -17.35
CA PHE A 33 7.09 6.70 -18.50
C PHE A 33 6.54 7.58 -19.63
N CYS A 34 7.17 7.56 -20.80
CA CYS A 34 6.66 8.23 -22.00
C CYS A 34 5.72 7.28 -22.75
N VAL A 35 4.41 7.55 -22.71
CA VAL A 35 3.39 6.61 -23.20
C VAL A 35 2.82 6.95 -24.58
N GLY A 36 2.76 5.96 -25.47
CA GLY A 36 2.19 6.06 -26.81
C GLY A 36 0.74 5.53 -26.88
N ASN A 37 -0.22 6.26 -26.31
CA ASN A 37 -1.62 5.80 -26.18
C ASN A 37 -2.29 5.42 -27.51
N ALA A 38 -2.08 6.20 -28.56
CA ALA A 38 -2.67 5.94 -29.87
C ALA A 38 -2.13 4.63 -30.49
N ALA A 39 -0.81 4.41 -30.42
CA ALA A 39 -0.18 3.20 -30.93
C ALA A 39 -0.63 1.96 -30.15
N TYR A 40 -0.74 2.06 -28.82
CA TYR A 40 -1.17 0.94 -27.99
C TYR A 40 -2.65 0.56 -28.21
N LYS A 41 -3.54 1.55 -28.39
CA LYS A 41 -4.95 1.29 -28.71
C LYS A 41 -5.11 0.55 -30.05
N LYS A 42 -4.29 0.88 -31.05
CA LYS A 42 -4.25 0.16 -32.32
C LYS A 42 -3.79 -1.30 -32.13
N HIS A 43 -2.77 -1.54 -31.30
CA HIS A 43 -2.38 -2.90 -30.91
C HIS A 43 -3.51 -3.68 -30.23
N GLN A 44 -4.32 -3.02 -29.39
CA GLN A 44 -5.48 -3.65 -28.74
C GLN A 44 -6.61 -3.98 -29.70
N ALA A 45 -6.84 -3.15 -30.73
CA ALA A 45 -7.88 -3.37 -31.72
C ALA A 45 -7.54 -4.51 -32.69
N GLY A 46 -6.26 -4.85 -32.85
CA GLY A 46 -5.77 -5.75 -33.87
C GLY A 46 -5.63 -5.04 -35.22
N PHE A 47 -4.64 -5.44 -36.02
CA PHE A 47 -4.39 -4.92 -37.36
C PHE A 47 -3.94 -6.08 -38.26
N GLN A 48 -4.22 -5.97 -39.56
CA GLN A 48 -3.75 -6.96 -40.54
C GLN A 48 -2.32 -6.66 -40.98
N THR A 49 -1.58 -7.67 -41.44
CA THR A 49 -0.15 -7.53 -41.81
C THR A 49 0.07 -6.55 -42.97
N ASP A 50 -0.92 -6.40 -43.85
CA ASP A 50 -0.88 -5.53 -45.03
C ASP A 50 -1.57 -4.17 -44.78
N ASP A 51 -1.94 -3.87 -43.54
CA ASP A 51 -2.68 -2.66 -43.19
C ASP A 51 -1.75 -1.43 -43.18
N SER A 52 -2.08 -0.42 -44.00
CA SER A 52 -1.31 0.83 -44.06
C SER A 52 -1.39 1.63 -42.76
N GLU A 53 -2.34 1.30 -41.87
CA GLU A 53 -2.52 1.94 -40.57
C GLU A 53 -1.84 1.22 -39.39
N ALA A 54 -1.00 0.22 -39.67
CA ALA A 54 -0.28 -0.54 -38.66
C ALA A 54 0.52 0.38 -37.70
N PRO A 55 0.62 0.03 -36.41
CA PRO A 55 1.34 0.85 -35.44
C PRO A 55 2.84 0.91 -35.76
N ASN A 56 3.40 2.13 -35.79
CA ASN A 56 4.84 2.36 -35.99
C ASN A 56 5.71 1.91 -34.81
N LEU A 57 5.12 1.75 -33.62
CA LEU A 57 5.79 1.34 -32.39
C LEU A 57 5.37 -0.09 -32.04
N SER A 58 6.29 -0.90 -31.51
CA SER A 58 5.91 -2.18 -30.89
C SER A 58 5.09 -1.95 -29.62
N VAL A 59 4.41 -2.98 -29.13
CA VAL A 59 3.60 -2.92 -27.90
C VAL A 59 4.45 -2.45 -26.71
N GLU A 60 5.67 -2.94 -26.60
CA GLU A 60 6.65 -2.65 -25.56
C GLU A 60 7.17 -1.22 -25.70
N ALA A 61 7.42 -0.76 -26.92
CA ALA A 61 7.90 0.59 -27.21
C ALA A 61 6.86 1.67 -26.88
N THR A 62 5.58 1.30 -26.69
CA THR A 62 4.56 2.25 -26.19
C THR A 62 4.71 2.60 -24.71
N ASN A 63 5.56 1.88 -23.95
CA ASN A 63 5.75 1.95 -22.49
C ASN A 63 4.48 1.76 -21.63
N ILE A 64 3.31 1.50 -22.23
CA ILE A 64 2.08 1.24 -21.49
C ILE A 64 2.16 -0.06 -20.68
N PRO A 65 2.73 -1.16 -21.19
CA PRO A 65 2.95 -2.37 -20.38
C PRO A 65 3.84 -2.09 -19.16
N ALA A 66 4.92 -1.32 -19.33
CA ALA A 66 5.85 -0.97 -18.26
C ALA A 66 5.17 -0.10 -17.18
N LEU A 67 4.42 0.92 -17.60
CA LEU A 67 3.62 1.74 -16.69
C LEU A 67 2.60 0.89 -15.90
N ARG A 68 1.90 0.00 -16.60
CA ARG A 68 0.89 -0.87 -16.00
C ARG A 68 1.50 -1.82 -14.97
N HIS A 69 2.63 -2.43 -15.30
CA HIS A 69 3.38 -3.29 -14.39
C HIS A 69 3.83 -2.52 -13.13
N HIS A 70 4.38 -1.32 -13.30
CA HIS A 70 4.77 -0.46 -12.18
C HIS A 70 3.59 -0.11 -11.27
N SER A 71 2.45 0.28 -11.84
CA SER A 71 1.24 0.59 -11.07
C SER A 71 0.66 -0.61 -10.32
N TRP A 72 0.81 -1.83 -10.86
CA TRP A 72 0.37 -3.04 -10.15
C TRP A 72 1.30 -3.46 -9.03
N LEU A 73 2.61 -3.22 -9.18
CA LEU A 73 3.58 -3.55 -8.14
C LEU A 73 3.52 -2.59 -6.96
N ALA A 74 3.21 -1.31 -7.17
CA ALA A 74 3.22 -0.31 -6.10
C ALA A 74 2.38 -0.68 -4.86
N PRO A 75 1.11 -1.14 -4.97
CA PRO A 75 0.35 -1.62 -3.81
C PRO A 75 0.93 -2.89 -3.17
N THR A 76 1.55 -3.75 -3.96
CA THR A 76 2.11 -5.01 -3.48
C THR A 76 3.38 -4.77 -2.66
N GLU A 77 4.24 -3.87 -3.13
CA GLU A 77 5.44 -3.44 -2.42
C GLU A 77 5.11 -2.77 -1.09
N ALA A 78 4.07 -1.92 -1.05
CA ALA A 78 3.60 -1.31 0.19
C ALA A 78 3.21 -2.35 1.24
N LYS A 79 2.42 -3.37 0.86
CA LYS A 79 2.01 -4.46 1.76
C LYS A 79 3.20 -5.29 2.27
N VAL A 80 4.19 -5.55 1.40
CA VAL A 80 5.41 -6.27 1.79
C VAL A 80 6.22 -5.43 2.79
N ASN A 81 6.37 -4.14 2.55
CA ASN A 81 7.11 -3.25 3.44
C ASN A 81 6.41 -3.09 4.80
N GLU A 82 5.08 -3.00 4.82
CA GLU A 82 4.28 -3.00 6.04
C GLU A 82 4.47 -4.30 6.84
N THR A 83 4.43 -5.45 6.16
CA THR A 83 4.67 -6.75 6.79
C THR A 83 6.07 -6.82 7.40
N LYS A 84 7.09 -6.36 6.66
CA LYS A 84 8.47 -6.29 7.17
C LYS A 84 8.57 -5.39 8.39
N HIS A 85 7.93 -4.22 8.37
CA HIS A 85 7.91 -3.31 9.51
C HIS A 85 7.23 -3.93 10.74
N MET A 86 6.11 -4.61 10.54
CA MET A 86 5.41 -5.32 11.61
C MET A 86 6.30 -6.39 12.26
N VAL A 87 6.99 -7.20 11.46
CA VAL A 87 7.85 -8.27 11.95
C VAL A 87 9.15 -7.76 12.57
N SER A 88 9.80 -6.76 11.96
CA SER A 88 11.13 -6.30 12.40
C SER A 88 11.09 -5.26 13.51
N ILE A 89 10.01 -4.48 13.62
CA ILE A 89 9.90 -3.37 14.58
C ILE A 89 8.79 -3.62 15.59
N GLN A 90 7.55 -3.80 15.11
CA GLN A 90 6.39 -3.81 16.00
C GLN A 90 6.35 -5.05 16.89
N LEU A 91 6.64 -6.23 16.34
CA LEU A 91 6.59 -7.48 17.08
C LEU A 91 7.68 -7.53 18.18
N PRO A 92 8.96 -7.20 17.92
CA PRO A 92 9.95 -7.09 18.98
C PRO A 92 9.59 -6.03 20.02
N ALA A 93 9.07 -4.87 19.62
CA ALA A 93 8.63 -3.84 20.56
C ALA A 93 7.51 -4.35 21.48
N LEU A 94 6.56 -5.12 20.93
CA LEU A 94 5.49 -5.75 21.69
C LEU A 94 6.03 -6.79 22.67
N ILE A 95 6.98 -7.63 22.25
CA ILE A 95 7.65 -8.61 23.12
C ILE A 95 8.38 -7.90 24.25
N VAL A 96 9.12 -6.84 23.96
CA VAL A 96 9.79 -6.01 24.98
C VAL A 96 8.78 -5.39 25.94
N CYS A 97 7.65 -4.89 25.45
CA CYS A 97 6.56 -4.40 26.31
C CYS A 97 6.05 -5.52 27.23
N PHE A 98 5.81 -6.73 26.71
CA PHE A 98 5.40 -7.87 27.52
C PHE A 98 6.46 -8.26 28.55
N GLU A 99 7.74 -8.27 28.17
CA GLU A 99 8.84 -8.47 29.09
C GLU A 99 8.81 -7.40 30.19
N MET A 100 8.62 -6.11 29.87
CA MET A 100 8.49 -5.07 30.89
C MET A 100 7.27 -5.28 31.81
N TYR A 101 6.13 -5.73 31.27
CA TYR A 101 4.94 -6.05 32.08
C TYR A 101 5.15 -7.25 33.01
N VAL A 102 5.90 -8.27 32.55
CA VAL A 102 6.12 -9.52 33.29
C VAL A 102 7.33 -9.44 34.22
N ASN A 103 8.32 -8.60 33.90
CA ASN A 103 9.55 -8.42 34.66
C ASN A 103 9.27 -7.59 35.94
N ARG A 104 8.72 -8.29 36.90
CA ARG A 104 8.32 -7.90 38.26
C ARG A 104 9.50 -7.54 39.18
N THR A 105 10.71 -7.37 38.65
CA THR A 105 11.93 -7.15 39.45
C THR A 105 12.01 -5.76 40.10
N HIS A 106 11.09 -4.84 39.78
CA HIS A 106 10.86 -3.61 40.54
C HIS A 106 9.47 -3.55 41.19
N MET A 107 9.01 -4.67 41.76
CA MET A 107 7.79 -4.78 42.58
C MET A 107 7.78 -3.95 43.89
N GLY A 108 8.59 -2.88 43.99
CA GLY A 108 8.47 -1.88 45.07
C GLY A 108 7.25 -0.96 44.96
N ARG A 109 6.58 -0.91 43.79
CA ARG A 109 5.40 -0.03 43.52
C ARG A 109 4.12 -0.80 43.16
N LYS A 110 4.02 -2.05 43.62
CA LYS A 110 2.93 -2.99 43.29
C LYS A 110 1.52 -2.44 43.57
N GLY A 111 1.36 -1.55 44.55
CA GLY A 111 0.07 -0.94 44.90
C GLY A 111 -0.40 0.13 43.90
N GLU A 112 0.49 0.99 43.45
CA GLU A 112 0.15 2.10 42.54
C GLU A 112 -0.12 1.60 41.11
N ILE A 113 0.73 0.71 40.59
CA ILE A 113 0.58 0.18 39.23
C ILE A 113 -0.69 -0.67 39.11
N ARG A 114 -1.07 -1.40 40.15
CA ARG A 114 -2.34 -2.15 40.18
C ARG A 114 -3.54 -1.23 40.04
N LYS A 115 -3.52 -0.07 40.71
CA LYS A 115 -4.59 0.93 40.66
C LYS A 115 -4.61 1.70 39.32
N THR A 116 -3.44 2.03 38.77
CA THR A 116 -3.36 2.85 37.55
C THR A 116 -3.53 2.05 36.26
N VAL A 117 -3.15 0.76 36.24
CA VAL A 117 -3.12 -0.03 34.99
C VAL A 117 -4.09 -1.20 35.03
N MET A 118 -4.12 -1.99 36.12
CA MET A 118 -4.95 -3.20 36.16
C MET A 118 -6.44 -2.90 36.32
N GLU A 119 -6.81 -1.88 37.09
CA GLU A 119 -8.22 -1.46 37.23
C GLU A 119 -8.80 -0.97 35.88
N PRO A 120 -8.17 -0.03 35.15
CA PRO A 120 -8.66 0.39 33.83
C PRO A 120 -8.64 -0.74 32.80
N GLN A 121 -7.63 -1.62 32.83
CA GLN A 121 -7.54 -2.75 31.91
C GLN A 121 -8.68 -3.75 32.14
N SER A 122 -9.06 -4.01 33.40
CA SER A 122 -10.21 -4.86 33.73
C SER A 122 -11.54 -4.23 33.33
N SER A 123 -11.68 -2.89 33.47
CA SER A 123 -12.85 -2.16 33.01
C SER A 123 -12.94 -2.10 31.48
N CYS A 124 -11.80 -1.97 30.79
CA CYS A 124 -11.73 -1.93 29.34
C CYS A 124 -12.02 -3.30 28.72
N SER A 125 -11.53 -4.39 29.34
CA SER A 125 -11.91 -5.76 28.93
C SER A 125 -13.41 -5.97 29.02
N LYS A 126 -14.03 -5.61 30.16
CA LYS A 126 -15.49 -5.71 30.33
C LYS A 126 -16.25 -4.88 29.30
N PHE A 127 -15.79 -3.65 29.02
CA PHE A 127 -16.41 -2.81 28.02
C PHE A 127 -16.33 -3.42 26.60
N VAL A 128 -15.22 -4.08 26.26
CA VAL A 128 -15.05 -4.78 24.99
C VAL A 128 -15.97 -6.01 24.91
N ASP A 129 -16.09 -6.76 25.99
CA ASP A 129 -17.00 -7.91 26.08
C ASP A 129 -18.46 -7.46 25.95
N ASP A 130 -18.87 -6.42 26.69
CA ASP A 130 -20.22 -5.83 26.64
C ASP A 130 -20.54 -5.27 25.23
N LEU A 131 -19.56 -4.64 24.58
CA LEU A 131 -19.71 -4.13 23.21
C LEU A 131 -19.86 -5.28 22.20
N GLY A 132 -19.10 -6.37 22.38
CA GLY A 132 -19.20 -7.58 21.57
C GLY A 132 -20.59 -8.20 21.67
N GLU A 133 -21.08 -8.41 22.88
CA GLU A 133 -22.44 -8.95 23.13
C GLU A 133 -23.53 -8.05 22.53
N ALA A 134 -23.38 -6.72 22.66
CA ALA A 134 -24.34 -5.77 22.07
C ALA A 134 -24.30 -5.78 20.53
N LEU A 135 -23.14 -5.99 19.94
CA LEU A 135 -22.97 -6.06 18.49
C LEU A 135 -23.55 -7.36 17.93
N ASP A 136 -23.32 -8.48 18.60
CA ASP A 136 -23.89 -9.79 18.26
C ASP A 136 -25.41 -9.78 18.38
N ALA A 137 -25.97 -9.27 19.48
CA ALA A 137 -27.42 -9.15 19.64
C ALA A 137 -28.06 -8.25 18.57
N ARG A 138 -27.35 -7.19 18.15
CA ARG A 138 -27.82 -6.29 17.10
C ARG A 138 -27.68 -6.91 15.71
N ALA A 139 -26.62 -7.69 15.47
CA ALA A 139 -26.42 -8.44 14.24
C ALA A 139 -27.51 -9.51 14.10
N GLU A 140 -27.77 -10.30 15.14
CA GLU A 140 -28.86 -11.29 15.17
C GLU A 140 -30.22 -10.64 14.91
N LYS A 141 -30.54 -9.54 15.60
CA LYS A 141 -31.79 -8.81 15.39
C LYS A 141 -31.91 -8.30 13.94
N THR A 142 -30.84 -7.72 13.40
CA THR A 142 -30.85 -7.19 12.03
C THR A 142 -30.95 -8.30 10.98
N ILE A 143 -30.32 -9.45 11.22
CA ILE A 143 -30.36 -10.62 10.32
C ILE A 143 -31.73 -11.31 10.39
N LEU A 144 -32.31 -11.46 11.58
CA LEU A 144 -33.63 -12.08 11.77
C LEU A 144 -34.78 -11.18 11.29
N GLU A 145 -34.66 -9.85 11.41
CA GLU A 145 -35.65 -8.90 10.87
C GLU A 145 -35.53 -8.69 9.35
N ALA A 146 -34.36 -8.96 8.75
CA ALA A 146 -34.14 -8.86 7.31
C ALA A 146 -34.74 -10.02 6.50
N PHE A 147 -35.16 -11.11 7.15
CA PHE A 147 -35.86 -12.24 6.51
C PHE A 147 -37.20 -12.52 7.22
N PRO A 148 -38.28 -11.78 6.87
CA PRO A 148 -39.62 -12.15 7.32
C PRO A 148 -39.97 -13.54 6.76
N GLN A 149 -40.40 -14.45 7.64
CA GLN A 149 -41.04 -15.72 7.24
C GLN A 149 -42.40 -15.47 6.59
#